data_AF-A0A140FWR3-F1
#
_entry.id   AF-A0A140FWR3-F1
#
_cell.length_a   1.000
_cell.length_b   1.000
_cell.length_c   1.000
_cell.angle_alpha   90.00
_cell.angle_beta   90.00
_cell.angle_gamma   90.00
#
_symmetry.space_group_name_H-M   'P 1'
#
loop_
_entity.id
_entity.type
_entity.pdbx_description
1 polymer ?
#
loop_
_entity_poly.entity_id
_entity_poly.type
_entity_poly.pdbx_seq_one_letter_code
_entity_poly.pdbx_strand_id
1 'polypeptide(L)'
;MRSHIWLLSAVFLSACSGLSPYRSVAPVDQAIKACGLGYSADVTAAFKGAFQYADATKSKGVDFSASMKDSLSTQLATMMDSKELGSKERAEIILKTQDCVIRLSDAYRPKARNELVNACIQDLQRRVSGAGSIQSTNTVREWIVDSEERDGAVERLKVNAAFHSFGGGTEPIVFYCVIKDGSYYDVEAIKTK
;
A
#
# COMPACT_ATOMS: atom_id res chain seq x y z
N MET A 1 3.76 61.91 25.49
CA MET A 1 2.41 61.96 24.88
C MET A 1 2.52 62.52 23.47
N ARG A 2 2.36 61.66 22.46
CA ARG A 2 2.21 61.88 21.00
C ARG A 2 2.06 60.46 20.42
N SER A 3 0.88 59.97 20.05
CA SER A 3 0.06 60.30 18.87
C SER A 3 0.40 59.39 17.68
N HIS A 4 -0.56 58.49 17.37
CA HIS A 4 -0.91 57.90 16.07
C HIS A 4 0.05 56.87 15.42
N ILE A 5 -0.32 55.85 14.63
CA ILE A 5 -1.57 55.29 14.06
C ILE A 5 -1.15 53.95 13.43
N TRP A 6 -2.03 52.92 13.49
CA TRP A 6 -2.21 51.76 12.58
C TRP A 6 -1.00 51.01 11.99
N LEU A 7 -1.01 49.67 12.05
CA LEU A 7 -1.34 48.84 10.87
C LEU A 7 -1.24 47.34 11.18
N LEU A 8 -2.20 46.62 10.60
CA LEU A 8 -2.33 45.16 10.46
C LEU A 8 -1.00 44.41 10.31
N SER A 9 -0.71 43.50 11.25
CA SER A 9 0.28 42.45 11.03
C SER A 9 -0.44 41.15 10.70
N ALA A 10 -0.37 40.83 9.41
CA ALA A 10 -0.92 39.69 8.75
C ALA A 10 -0.51 38.35 9.39
N VAL A 11 -1.44 37.41 9.28
CA VAL A 11 -1.26 35.97 9.44
C VAL A 11 -0.08 35.51 8.58
N PHE A 12 1.09 35.30 9.20
CA PHE A 12 2.16 34.54 8.58
C PHE A 12 1.84 33.05 8.68
N LEU A 13 0.99 32.58 7.77
CA LEU A 13 0.94 31.18 7.34
C LEU A 13 2.17 30.93 6.45
N SER A 14 3.35 30.85 7.07
CA SER A 14 4.55 30.36 6.38
C SER A 14 4.61 28.84 6.48
N ALA A 15 3.78 28.17 5.67
CA ALA A 15 3.97 26.77 5.29
C ALA A 15 4.39 26.72 3.81
N CYS A 16 5.58 27.25 3.52
CA CYS A 16 6.30 26.97 2.28
C CYS A 16 7.54 26.12 2.65
N SER A 17 7.28 24.90 3.07
CA SER A 17 8.33 23.89 3.24
C SER A 17 8.48 23.12 1.93
N GLY A 18 9.49 23.50 1.15
CA GLY A 18 10.24 22.60 0.28
C GLY A 18 9.52 21.98 -0.91
N LEU A 19 9.30 22.76 -1.97
CA LEU A 19 9.31 22.16 -3.33
C LEU A 19 10.75 21.76 -3.66
N SER A 20 11.12 20.54 -3.29
CA SER A 20 12.27 19.85 -3.88
C SER A 20 12.03 19.72 -5.40
N PRO A 21 13.03 20.03 -6.27
CA PRO A 21 12.86 20.03 -7.73
C PRO A 21 12.68 18.63 -8.35
N TYR A 22 12.81 17.56 -7.55
CA TYR A 22 12.40 16.22 -7.94
C TYR A 22 10.96 15.98 -7.47
N ARG A 23 9.97 16.36 -8.27
CA ARG A 23 8.64 15.73 -8.14
C ARG A 23 8.84 14.26 -8.48
N SER A 24 9.00 13.42 -7.46
CA SER A 24 8.78 11.98 -7.59
C SER A 24 7.43 11.82 -8.30
N VAL A 25 7.43 11.33 -9.54
CA VAL A 25 6.18 11.08 -10.27
C VAL A 25 5.36 10.15 -9.41
N ALA A 26 4.14 10.55 -9.04
CA ALA A 26 3.34 9.77 -8.11
C ALA A 26 3.15 8.34 -8.64
N PRO A 27 3.15 7.30 -7.79
CA PRO A 27 3.01 5.91 -8.24
C PRO A 27 1.84 5.70 -9.21
N VAL A 28 0.70 6.34 -8.93
CA VAL A 28 -0.49 6.31 -9.79
C VAL A 28 -0.28 7.00 -11.15
N ASP A 29 0.49 8.09 -11.21
CA ASP A 29 0.80 8.77 -12.48
C ASP A 29 1.64 7.87 -13.40
N GLN A 30 2.60 7.15 -12.81
CA GLN A 30 3.41 6.17 -13.55
C GLN A 30 2.56 4.99 -14.01
N ALA A 31 1.65 4.50 -13.17
CA ALA A 31 0.73 3.41 -13.49
C ALA A 31 -0.23 3.78 -14.62
N ILE A 32 -0.89 4.94 -14.55
CA ILE A 32 -1.80 5.45 -15.59
C ILE A 32 -1.08 5.51 -16.94
N LYS A 33 0.11 6.11 -16.97
CA LYS A 33 0.93 6.20 -18.18
C LYS A 33 1.30 4.81 -18.74
N ALA A 34 1.72 3.89 -17.88
CA ALA A 34 2.12 2.54 -18.28
C ALA A 34 0.93 1.69 -18.78
N CYS A 35 -0.28 1.95 -18.27
CA CYS A 35 -1.50 1.26 -18.67
C CYS A 35 -2.16 1.83 -19.94
N GLY A 36 -1.49 2.76 -20.63
CA GLY A 36 -1.98 3.31 -21.89
C GLY A 36 -3.20 4.22 -21.73
N LEU A 37 -3.47 4.69 -20.50
CA LEU A 37 -4.45 5.75 -20.29
C LEU A 37 -3.87 7.05 -20.80
N GLY A 38 -4.45 7.58 -21.88
CA GLY A 38 -4.17 8.93 -22.36
C GLY A 38 -4.58 9.99 -21.33
N TYR A 39 -4.40 11.28 -21.67
CA TYR A 39 -4.68 12.43 -20.80
C TYR A 39 -6.17 12.73 -20.57
N SER A 40 -7.05 11.71 -20.51
CA SER A 40 -8.43 11.93 -20.07
C SER A 40 -8.41 12.39 -18.61
N ALA A 41 -8.66 13.67 -18.39
CA ALA A 41 -8.53 14.32 -17.08
C ALA A 41 -9.43 13.67 -16.04
N ASP A 42 -10.66 13.29 -16.42
CA ASP A 42 -11.65 12.72 -15.50
C ASP A 42 -11.32 11.28 -15.11
N VAL A 43 -10.91 10.44 -16.08
CA VAL A 43 -10.45 9.07 -15.81
C VAL A 43 -9.20 9.09 -14.95
N THR A 44 -8.27 10.00 -15.25
CA THR A 44 -7.06 10.22 -14.46
C THR A 44 -7.38 10.67 -13.04
N ALA A 45 -8.33 11.60 -12.88
CA ALA A 45 -8.77 12.09 -11.58
C ALA A 45 -9.42 10.97 -10.75
N ALA A 46 -10.21 10.09 -11.39
CA ALA A 46 -10.83 8.96 -10.71
C ALA A 46 -9.79 8.00 -10.11
N PHE A 47 -8.79 7.62 -10.91
CA PHE A 47 -7.68 6.78 -10.43
C PHE A 47 -6.84 7.45 -9.34
N LYS A 48 -6.57 8.76 -9.47
CA LYS A 48 -5.84 9.52 -8.45
C LYS A 48 -6.62 9.59 -7.14
N GLY A 49 -7.92 9.85 -7.19
CA GLY A 49 -8.79 9.87 -6.02
C GLY A 49 -8.84 8.51 -5.34
N ALA A 50 -8.98 7.43 -6.11
CA ALA A 50 -8.96 6.07 -5.58
C ALA A 50 -7.61 5.70 -4.94
N PHE A 51 -6.50 6.11 -5.55
CA PHE A 51 -5.17 5.94 -4.98
C PHE A 51 -5.03 6.68 -3.65
N GLN A 52 -5.41 7.96 -3.59
CA GLN A 52 -5.32 8.76 -2.36
C GLN A 52 -6.18 8.18 -1.24
N TYR A 53 -7.38 7.70 -1.58
CA TYR A 53 -8.25 7.01 -0.64
C TYR A 53 -7.59 5.75 -0.08
N ALA A 54 -7.07 4.88 -0.96
CA ALA A 54 -6.42 3.63 -0.57
C ALA A 54 -5.12 3.85 0.23
N ASP A 55 -4.34 4.86 -0.11
CA ASP A 55 -3.11 5.19 0.61
C ASP A 55 -3.40 5.78 2.00
N ALA A 56 -4.50 6.54 2.14
CA ALA A 56 -4.97 7.04 3.43
C ALA A 56 -5.51 5.94 4.36
N THR A 57 -6.04 4.84 3.82
CA THR A 57 -6.55 3.70 4.62
C THR A 57 -5.46 2.70 5.01
N LYS A 58 -4.24 2.83 4.47
CA LYS A 58 -3.08 1.96 4.74
C LYS A 58 -2.77 1.78 6.23
N SER A 59 -2.90 2.83 7.03
CA SER A 59 -2.68 2.81 8.49
C SER A 59 -3.68 1.94 9.24
N LYS A 60 -4.80 1.57 8.60
CA LYS A 60 -5.87 0.73 9.16
C LYS A 60 -5.73 -0.74 8.80
N GLY A 61 -4.63 -1.14 8.14
CA GLY A 61 -4.37 -2.53 7.76
C GLY A 61 -5.28 -3.06 6.63
N VAL A 62 -5.95 -2.17 5.91
CA VAL A 62 -6.81 -2.52 4.76
C VAL A 62 -5.94 -2.77 3.53
N ASP A 63 -6.28 -3.79 2.74
CA ASP A 63 -5.62 -4.07 1.47
C ASP A 63 -5.76 -2.87 0.52
N PHE A 64 -4.62 -2.37 0.02
CA PHE A 64 -4.56 -1.22 -0.87
C PHE A 64 -5.30 -1.45 -2.19
N SER A 65 -5.12 -2.62 -2.81
CA SER A 65 -5.72 -2.94 -4.11
C SER A 65 -7.23 -3.09 -3.99
N ALA A 66 -7.70 -3.71 -2.90
CA ALA A 66 -9.13 -3.78 -2.58
C ALA A 66 -9.71 -2.38 -2.34
N SER A 67 -9.02 -1.54 -1.55
CA SER A 67 -9.45 -0.16 -1.27
C SER A 67 -9.55 0.68 -2.54
N MET A 68 -8.58 0.56 -3.46
CA MET A 68 -8.64 1.24 -4.75
C MET A 68 -9.83 0.74 -5.58
N LYS A 69 -10.03 -0.58 -5.65
CA LYS A 69 -11.13 -1.19 -6.41
C LYS A 69 -12.50 -0.77 -5.89
N ASP A 70 -12.69 -0.74 -4.57
CA ASP A 70 -13.94 -0.32 -3.95
C ASP A 70 -14.23 1.17 -4.21
N SER A 71 -13.21 2.01 -4.10
CA SER A 71 -13.32 3.44 -4.42
C SER A 71 -13.69 3.67 -5.88
N LEU A 72 -13.03 2.96 -6.81
CA LEU A 72 -13.34 3.03 -8.24
C LEU A 72 -14.74 2.50 -8.55
N SER A 73 -15.18 1.41 -7.93
CA SER A 73 -16.53 0.86 -8.13
C SER A 73 -17.62 1.86 -7.74
N THR A 74 -17.40 2.60 -6.65
CA THR A 74 -18.30 3.67 -6.20
C THR A 74 -18.34 4.84 -7.20
N GLN A 75 -17.18 5.24 -7.72
CA GLN A 75 -17.10 6.30 -8.73
C GLN A 75 -17.72 5.85 -10.07
N LEU A 76 -17.51 4.60 -10.46
CA LEU A 76 -18.09 3.99 -11.66
C LEU A 76 -19.62 3.96 -11.60
N ALA A 77 -20.21 3.54 -10.48
CA ALA A 77 -21.65 3.57 -10.30
C ALA A 77 -22.21 4.98 -10.50
N THR A 78 -21.56 5.98 -9.91
CA THR A 78 -21.94 7.39 -10.06
C THR A 78 -21.84 7.88 -11.51
N MET A 79 -20.79 7.48 -12.25
CA MET A 79 -20.64 7.82 -13.66
C MET A 79 -21.70 7.13 -14.53
N MET A 80 -22.00 5.87 -14.27
CA MET A 80 -23.02 5.12 -15.03
C MET A 80 -24.43 5.68 -14.85
N ASP A 81 -24.73 6.22 -13.67
CA ASP A 81 -26.02 6.85 -13.35
C ASP A 81 -26.11 8.31 -13.83
N SER A 82 -24.98 8.92 -14.21
CA SER A 82 -24.92 10.32 -14.68
C SER A 82 -25.46 10.48 -16.10
N LYS A 83 -26.26 11.54 -16.30
CA LYS A 83 -26.76 11.97 -17.62
C LYS A 83 -25.76 12.83 -18.40
N GLU A 84 -24.56 13.05 -17.87
CA GLU A 84 -23.52 13.78 -18.57
C GLU A 84 -23.07 13.06 -19.85
N LEU A 85 -22.85 13.83 -20.92
CA LEU A 85 -22.29 13.30 -22.16
C LEU A 85 -20.93 12.65 -21.90
N GLY A 86 -20.71 11.47 -22.48
CA GLY A 86 -19.46 10.71 -22.34
C GLY A 86 -19.24 10.03 -20.98
N SER A 87 -20.24 10.01 -20.08
CA SER A 87 -20.13 9.31 -18.79
C SER A 87 -19.90 7.79 -18.94
N LYS A 88 -20.63 7.15 -19.84
CA LYS A 88 -20.50 5.71 -20.15
C LYS A 88 -19.15 5.34 -20.76
N GLU A 89 -18.68 6.13 -21.73
CA GLU A 89 -17.37 5.91 -22.36
C GLU A 89 -16.23 6.05 -21.35
N ARG A 90 -16.29 7.06 -20.46
CA ARG A 90 -15.34 7.21 -19.34
C ARG A 90 -15.38 6.01 -18.39
N ALA A 91 -16.56 5.51 -18.06
CA ALA A 91 -16.72 4.33 -17.20
C ALA A 91 -16.14 3.05 -17.85
N GLU A 92 -16.36 2.85 -19.16
CA GLU A 92 -15.78 1.72 -19.90
C GLU A 92 -14.24 1.77 -19.92
N ILE A 93 -13.65 2.96 -20.09
CA ILE A 93 -12.20 3.14 -20.03
C ILE A 93 -11.66 2.75 -18.64
N ILE A 94 -12.31 3.21 -17.56
CA ILE A 94 -11.93 2.85 -16.19
C ILE A 94 -12.01 1.33 -16.03
N LEU A 95 -13.12 0.70 -16.38
CA LEU A 95 -13.30 -0.76 -16.27
C LEU A 95 -12.22 -1.54 -17.03
N LYS A 96 -11.88 -1.11 -18.25
CA LYS A 96 -10.87 -1.78 -19.09
C LYS A 96 -9.46 -1.66 -18.52
N THR A 97 -9.17 -0.60 -17.76
CA THR A 97 -7.80 -0.27 -17.33
C THR A 97 -7.58 -0.47 -15.83
N GLN A 98 -8.64 -0.68 -15.05
CA GLN A 98 -8.57 -0.70 -13.58
C GLN A 98 -7.52 -1.69 -13.07
N ASP A 99 -7.50 -2.92 -13.57
CA ASP A 99 -6.66 -3.99 -13.02
C ASP A 99 -5.18 -3.67 -13.29
N CYS A 100 -4.88 -3.09 -14.46
CA CYS A 100 -3.55 -2.63 -14.79
C CYS A 100 -3.12 -1.49 -13.86
N VAL A 101 -3.94 -0.46 -13.71
CA VAL A 101 -3.58 0.74 -12.93
C VAL A 101 -3.45 0.41 -11.46
N ILE A 102 -4.36 -0.40 -10.90
CA ILE A 102 -4.29 -0.85 -9.50
C ILE A 102 -3.00 -1.64 -9.28
N ARG A 103 -2.73 -2.65 -10.11
CA ARG A 103 -1.54 -3.49 -9.98
C ARG A 103 -0.24 -2.70 -10.08
N LEU A 104 -0.12 -1.79 -11.05
CA LEU A 104 1.08 -0.98 -11.21
C LEU A 104 1.21 0.11 -10.13
N SER A 105 0.10 0.71 -9.70
CA SER A 105 0.12 1.67 -8.59
C SER A 105 0.57 0.99 -7.30
N ASP A 106 0.10 -0.24 -7.07
CA ASP A 106 0.51 -1.06 -5.94
C ASP A 106 2.00 -1.45 -6.01
N ALA A 107 2.51 -1.75 -7.21
CA ALA A 107 3.92 -2.08 -7.40
C ALA A 107 4.85 -0.86 -7.25
N TYR A 108 4.43 0.32 -7.69
CA TYR A 108 5.26 1.53 -7.65
C TYR A 108 5.20 2.29 -6.33
N ARG A 109 4.20 2.03 -5.49
CA ARG A 109 4.09 2.72 -4.20
C ARG A 109 5.03 2.12 -3.16
N PRO A 110 5.57 2.94 -2.24
CA PRO A 110 6.23 2.43 -1.04
C PRO A 110 5.28 1.57 -0.21
N LYS A 111 5.70 0.36 0.14
CA LYS A 111 4.96 -0.53 1.04
C LYS A 111 5.11 -0.05 2.48
N ALA A 112 4.04 -0.09 3.28
CA ALA A 112 4.16 0.12 4.72
C ALA A 112 4.73 -1.14 5.38
N ARG A 113 5.34 -0.93 6.55
CA ARG A 113 5.96 -2.01 7.33
C ARG A 113 5.00 -3.17 7.58
N ASN A 114 3.74 -2.90 7.93
CA ASN A 114 2.72 -3.94 8.14
C ASN A 114 2.44 -4.76 6.87
N GLU A 115 2.50 -4.16 5.68
CA GLU A 115 2.28 -4.87 4.41
C GLU A 115 3.46 -5.79 4.10
N LEU A 116 4.69 -5.33 4.37
CA LEU A 116 5.90 -6.13 4.22
C LEU A 116 5.90 -7.32 5.19
N VAL A 117 5.51 -7.09 6.45
CA VAL A 117 5.37 -8.16 7.45
C VAL A 117 4.25 -9.12 7.06
N ASN A 118 3.09 -8.63 6.61
CA ASN A 118 2.00 -9.50 6.18
C ASN A 118 2.39 -10.38 4.98
N ALA A 119 3.11 -9.84 3.99
CA ALA A 119 3.63 -10.62 2.87
C ALA A 119 4.57 -11.74 3.35
N CYS A 120 5.45 -11.42 4.31
CA CYS A 120 6.33 -12.39 4.96
C CYS A 120 5.57 -13.48 5.73
N ILE A 121 4.56 -13.12 6.54
CA ILE A 121 3.72 -14.07 7.26
C ILE A 121 2.96 -14.99 6.29
N GLN A 122 2.40 -14.43 5.21
CA GLN A 122 1.71 -15.22 4.19
C GLN A 122 2.65 -16.20 3.48
N ASP A 123 3.89 -15.80 3.21
CA ASP A 123 4.86 -16.70 2.61
C ASP A 123 5.27 -17.81 3.58
N LEU A 124 5.56 -17.48 4.84
CA LEU A 124 5.84 -18.48 5.87
C LEU A 124 4.66 -19.44 6.04
N GLN A 125 3.44 -18.91 6.15
CA GLN A 125 2.21 -19.68 6.23
C GLN A 125 2.08 -20.66 5.06
N ARG A 126 2.39 -20.23 3.84
CA ARG A 126 2.36 -21.09 2.64
C ARG A 126 3.41 -22.19 2.68
N ARG A 127 4.62 -21.88 3.18
CA ARG A 127 5.71 -22.85 3.33
C ARG A 127 5.38 -23.92 4.37
N VAL A 128 4.82 -23.51 5.52
CA VAL A 128 4.47 -24.45 6.60
C VAL A 128 3.15 -25.20 6.36
N SER A 129 2.25 -24.64 5.55
CA SER A 129 1.02 -25.35 5.16
C SER A 129 1.28 -26.44 4.12
N GLY A 130 2.43 -26.44 3.44
CA GLY A 130 2.74 -27.37 2.37
C GLY A 130 1.96 -27.08 1.08
N ALA A 131 2.51 -27.54 -0.05
CA ALA A 131 1.88 -27.38 -1.36
C ALA A 131 0.66 -28.30 -1.52
N GLY A 132 -0.55 -27.77 -1.31
CA GLY A 132 -1.78 -28.39 -1.82
C GLY A 132 -2.43 -29.49 -0.97
N SER A 133 -2.03 -29.69 0.29
CA SER A 133 -2.80 -30.55 1.19
C SER A 133 -3.99 -29.77 1.76
N ILE A 134 -5.20 -30.20 1.39
CA ILE A 134 -6.49 -29.70 1.91
C ILE A 134 -6.60 -29.91 3.44
N GLN A 135 -5.67 -30.65 4.05
CA GLN A 135 -5.66 -31.02 5.47
C GLN A 135 -4.61 -30.28 6.31
N SER A 136 -3.78 -29.40 5.74
CA SER A 136 -2.80 -28.69 6.55
C SER A 136 -3.47 -27.59 7.38
N THR A 137 -3.69 -27.86 8.66
CA THR A 137 -4.18 -26.86 9.61
C THR A 137 -3.04 -26.14 10.37
N ASN A 138 -1.80 -26.35 9.91
CA ASN A 138 -0.65 -25.66 10.45
C ASN A 138 -0.82 -24.16 10.23
N THR A 139 -0.76 -23.36 11.29
CA THR A 139 -0.98 -21.91 11.19
C THR A 139 0.07 -21.11 11.94
N VAL A 140 0.44 -19.98 11.35
CA VAL A 140 1.27 -18.94 11.98
C VAL A 140 0.33 -17.84 12.49
N ARG A 141 0.39 -17.55 13.78
CA ARG A 141 -0.49 -16.59 14.46
C ARG A 141 0.29 -15.74 15.45
N GLU A 142 -0.38 -14.73 16.00
CA GLU A 142 0.13 -13.95 17.15
C GLU A 142 1.54 -13.38 16.93
N TRP A 143 1.76 -12.76 15.77
CA TRP A 143 3.07 -12.24 15.42
C TRP A 143 3.30 -10.82 15.93
N ILE A 144 4.55 -10.55 16.31
CA ILE A 144 5.05 -9.22 16.67
C ILE A 144 6.44 -9.01 16.08
N VAL A 145 6.69 -7.79 15.59
CA VAL A 145 8.04 -7.38 15.16
C VAL A 145 8.83 -6.94 16.39
N ASP A 146 9.92 -7.65 16.69
CA ASP A 146 10.75 -7.48 17.88
C ASP A 146 11.85 -6.43 17.66
N SER A 147 12.58 -6.56 16.55
CA SER A 147 13.69 -5.68 16.21
C SER A 147 13.84 -5.53 14.70
N GLU A 148 14.68 -4.57 14.30
CA GLU A 148 15.04 -4.28 12.91
C GLU A 148 16.56 -4.17 12.82
N GLU A 149 17.14 -4.81 11.81
CA GLU A 149 18.53 -4.67 11.42
C GLU A 149 18.58 -4.17 9.98
N ARG A 150 19.34 -3.12 9.69
CA ARG A 150 19.50 -2.58 8.34
C ARG A 150 20.97 -2.56 7.95
N ASP A 151 21.26 -3.11 6.77
CA ASP A 151 22.56 -3.08 6.13
C ASP A 151 22.39 -2.67 4.66
N GLY A 152 22.75 -1.42 4.37
CA GLY A 152 22.52 -0.81 3.05
C GLY A 152 21.05 -0.83 2.64
N ALA A 153 20.76 -1.45 1.50
CA ALA A 153 19.40 -1.61 0.95
C ALA A 153 18.64 -2.82 1.51
N VAL A 154 19.27 -3.60 2.39
CA VAL A 154 18.67 -4.79 3.01
C VAL A 154 18.23 -4.47 4.42
N GLU A 155 16.97 -4.72 4.71
CA GLU A 155 16.39 -4.62 6.04
C GLU A 155 15.90 -5.99 6.48
N ARG A 156 16.17 -6.36 7.73
CA ARG A 156 15.72 -7.61 8.34
C ARG A 156 14.87 -7.26 9.55
N LEU A 157 13.59 -7.60 9.47
CA LEU A 157 12.67 -7.47 10.60
C LEU A 157 12.64 -8.78 11.35
N LYS A 158 13.08 -8.79 12.60
CA LYS A 158 12.96 -9.95 13.48
C LYS A 158 11.51 -10.06 13.94
N VAL A 159 10.88 -11.19 13.67
CA VAL A 159 9.48 -11.45 14.00
C VAL A 159 9.38 -12.66 14.93
N ASN A 160 8.71 -12.48 16.06
CA ASN A 160 8.26 -13.56 16.93
C ASN A 160 6.82 -13.91 16.53
N ALA A 161 6.48 -15.19 16.45
CA ALA A 161 5.13 -15.66 16.20
C ALA A 161 4.86 -16.99 16.90
N ALA A 162 3.60 -17.43 16.91
CA ALA A 162 3.19 -18.75 17.36
C ALA A 162 2.95 -19.66 16.15
N PHE A 163 3.61 -20.82 16.13
CA PHE A 163 3.32 -21.89 15.19
C PHE A 163 2.41 -22.92 15.85
N HIS A 164 1.24 -23.12 15.26
CA HIS A 164 0.29 -24.15 15.69
C HIS A 164 0.33 -25.29 14.69
N SER A 165 0.60 -26.50 15.17
CA SER A 165 0.60 -27.71 14.36
C SER A 165 -0.71 -28.48 14.51
N PHE A 166 -1.19 -29.14 13.44
CA PHE A 166 -2.35 -30.02 13.56
C PHE A 166 -2.00 -31.26 14.41
N GLY A 167 -2.74 -31.49 15.49
CA GLY A 167 -2.50 -32.64 16.37
C GLY A 167 -1.27 -32.49 17.27
N GLY A 168 -0.62 -31.33 17.27
CA GLY A 168 0.45 -30.98 18.21
C GLY A 168 0.14 -29.71 19.00
N GLY A 169 1.15 -29.24 19.74
CA GLY A 169 1.07 -28.03 20.53
C GLY A 169 1.32 -26.75 19.74
N THR A 170 1.26 -25.64 20.46
CA THR A 170 1.70 -24.32 20.00
C THR A 170 3.16 -24.12 20.38
N GLU A 171 4.00 -23.75 19.44
CA GLU A 171 5.42 -23.49 19.68
C GLU A 171 5.78 -22.06 19.27
N PRO A 172 6.56 -21.32 20.08
CA PRO A 172 7.08 -20.03 19.68
C PRO A 172 8.12 -20.21 18.58
N ILE A 173 8.01 -19.42 17.51
CA ILE A 173 8.95 -19.39 16.41
C ILE A 173 9.50 -17.97 16.21
N VAL A 174 10.74 -17.89 15.74
CA VAL A 174 11.40 -16.63 15.43
C VAL A 174 12.07 -16.72 14.07
N PHE A 175 11.87 -15.70 13.24
CA PHE A 175 12.39 -15.62 11.89
C PHE A 175 12.64 -14.17 11.50
N TYR A 176 13.35 -13.96 10.39
CA TYR A 176 13.53 -12.67 9.77
C TYR A 176 12.61 -12.53 8.54
N CYS A 177 11.90 -11.41 8.47
CA CYS A 177 11.35 -10.92 7.21
C CYS A 177 12.40 -10.05 6.54
N VAL A 178 12.92 -10.52 5.41
CA VAL A 178 13.94 -9.81 4.63
C VAL A 178 13.25 -8.89 3.64
N ILE A 179 13.66 -7.63 3.65
CA ILE A 179 13.19 -6.58 2.76
C ILE A 179 14.40 -6.10 1.96
N LYS A 180 14.24 -6.00 0.64
CA LYS A 180 15.24 -5.42 -0.27
C LYS A 180 14.58 -4.34 -1.11
N ASP A 181 15.22 -3.18 -1.19
CA ASP A 181 14.73 -2.05 -1.98
C ASP A 181 13.26 -1.67 -1.67
N GLY A 182 12.89 -1.73 -0.38
CA GLY A 182 11.53 -1.42 0.09
C GLY A 182 10.46 -2.46 -0.23
N SER A 183 10.85 -3.64 -0.73
CA SER A 183 9.95 -4.75 -1.06
C SER A 183 10.29 -6.00 -0.25
N TYR A 184 9.27 -6.78 0.12
CA TYR A 184 9.47 -8.08 0.75
C TYR A 184 10.26 -9.00 -0.22
N TYR A 185 11.32 -9.62 0.30
CA TYR A 185 12.23 -10.46 -0.47
C TYR A 185 12.10 -11.94 -0.09
N ASP A 186 12.24 -12.28 1.20
CA ASP A 186 12.21 -13.68 1.67
C ASP A 186 11.94 -13.77 3.19
N VAL A 187 11.56 -14.96 3.65
CA VAL A 187 11.55 -15.35 5.07
C VAL A 187 12.77 -16.22 5.38
N GLU A 188 13.60 -15.76 6.32
CA GLU A 188 14.83 -16.46 6.75
C GLU A 188 14.69 -16.99 8.18
N ALA A 189 15.06 -18.25 8.41
CA ALA A 189 15.17 -18.78 9.77
C ALA A 189 16.34 -18.13 10.51
N ILE A 190 16.18 -17.84 11.80
CA ILE A 190 17.31 -17.41 12.63
C ILE A 190 18.24 -18.60 12.83
N LYS A 191 19.45 -18.51 12.27
CA LYS A 191 20.50 -19.48 12.58
C LYS A 191 20.95 -19.25 14.02
N THR A 192 20.60 -20.16 14.92
CA THR A 192 21.29 -20.28 16.19
C THR A 192 22.76 -20.62 15.91
N LYS A 193 23.67 -19.77 16.41
CA LYS A 193 25.11 -20.09 16.44
C LYS A 193 25.37 -21.20 17.44
#